data_AF-A0A958BXU3-F1
#
_entry.id   AF-A0A958BXU3-F1
#
_cell.length_a   1.000
_cell.length_b   1.000
_cell.length_c   1.000
_cell.angle_alpha   90.00
_cell.angle_beta   90.00
_cell.angle_gamma   90.00
#
_symmetry.space_group_name_H-M   'P 1'
#
loop_
_entity.id
_entity.type
_entity.pdbx_description
1 polymer ?
#
loop_
_entity_poly.entity_id
_entity_poly.type
_entity_poly.pdbx_seq_one_letter_code
_entity_poly.pdbx_strand_id
1 'polypeptide(L)'
;MSEVVPIEHHEAFLTSSRPHILMITNHGIHQWEVIPGLPDTGGQNVFVNQFTATVVDLGFKVTIVNRGGYPHPLTGEMRSGLDYQDEHQRILFIEDDKKAFVRKEDMHEQLSQLFEYLKA
;
A
#
# COMPACT_ATOMS: atom_id res chain seq x y z
N MET A 1 -0.28 -15.27 -11.18
CA MET A 1 1.13 -15.71 -11.07
C MET A 1 1.77 -14.69 -10.13
N SER A 2 2.23 -15.08 -8.94
CA SER A 2 2.79 -14.10 -7.99
C SER A 2 4.06 -13.52 -8.58
N GLU A 3 4.04 -12.24 -8.92
CA GLU A 3 5.25 -11.52 -9.31
C GLU A 3 6.25 -11.62 -8.17
N VAL A 4 7.39 -12.23 -8.47
CA VAL A 4 8.54 -12.24 -7.57
C VAL A 4 8.97 -10.79 -7.47
N VAL A 5 8.76 -10.18 -6.30
CA VAL A 5 9.34 -8.87 -5.99
C VAL A 5 10.81 -8.93 -6.39
N PRO A 6 11.29 -8.06 -7.31
CA PRO A 6 12.70 -8.07 -7.68
C PRO A 6 13.51 -7.87 -6.40
N ILE A 7 14.30 -8.88 -6.02
CA ILE A 7 15.15 -8.83 -4.82
C ILE A 7 15.99 -7.55 -4.82
N GLU A 8 16.36 -7.10 -6.02
CA GLU A 8 17.06 -5.84 -6.28
C GLU A 8 16.33 -4.60 -5.74
N HIS A 9 15.01 -4.47 -5.93
CA HIS A 9 14.25 -3.32 -5.41
C HIS A 9 14.16 -3.34 -3.88
N HIS A 10 14.02 -4.53 -3.29
CA HIS A 10 13.93 -4.65 -1.83
C HIS A 10 15.22 -4.22 -1.15
N GLU A 11 16.35 -4.78 -1.58
CA GLU A 11 17.66 -4.45 -1.02
C GLU A 11 17.98 -2.97 -1.25
N ALA A 12 17.78 -2.46 -2.46
CA ALA A 12 18.02 -1.05 -2.77
C ALA A 12 17.18 -0.10 -1.89
N PHE A 13 15.91 -0.43 -1.65
CA PHE A 13 15.05 0.36 -0.76
C PHE A 13 15.56 0.37 0.69
N LEU A 14 15.99 -0.79 1.21
CA LEU A 14 16.47 -0.93 2.58
C LEU A 14 17.81 -0.22 2.79
N THR A 15 18.76 -0.37 1.86
CA THR A 15 20.10 0.24 1.98
C THR A 15 20.14 1.72 1.62
N SER A 16 19.07 2.25 1.03
CA SER A 16 18.98 3.66 0.66
C SER A 16 19.06 4.59 1.88
N SER A 17 19.95 5.57 1.82
CA SER A 17 20.12 6.63 2.83
C SER A 17 19.07 7.75 2.72
N ARG A 18 18.18 7.69 1.73
CA ARG A 18 17.11 8.66 1.50
C ARG A 18 16.20 8.73 2.74
N PRO A 19 15.79 9.93 3.18
CA PRO A 19 14.81 10.06 4.25
C PRO A 19 13.51 9.34 3.89
N HIS A 20 12.90 8.66 4.87
CA HIS A 20 11.74 7.80 4.64
C HIS A 20 10.44 8.49 5.06
N ILE A 21 9.48 8.55 4.16
CA ILE A 21 8.11 8.98 4.43
C ILE A 21 7.20 7.76 4.51
N LEU A 22 6.40 7.67 5.58
CA LEU A 22 5.30 6.73 5.71
C LEU A 22 3.99 7.45 5.39
N MET A 23 3.26 6.99 4.39
CA MET A 23 1.94 7.51 4.03
C MET A 23 0.87 6.48 4.38
N ILE A 24 -0.20 6.89 5.07
CA ILE A 24 -1.24 5.96 5.52
C ILE A 24 -2.50 6.17 4.69
N THR A 25 -2.88 5.14 3.93
CA THR A 25 -4.12 5.06 3.15
C THR A 25 -4.86 3.79 3.54
N ASN A 26 -5.29 3.71 4.80
CA ASN A 26 -5.79 2.48 5.42
C ASN A 26 -7.12 1.94 4.84
N HIS A 27 -7.87 2.73 4.09
CA HIS A 27 -9.13 2.33 3.44
C HIS A 27 -9.04 2.42 1.92
N GLY A 28 -10.06 1.89 1.25
CA GLY A 28 -10.04 1.74 -0.20
C GLY A 28 -8.98 0.72 -0.64
N ILE A 29 -8.83 0.61 -1.94
CA ILE A 29 -7.90 -0.30 -2.61
C ILE A 29 -6.80 0.57 -3.21
N HIS A 30 -5.67 0.67 -2.51
CA HIS A 30 -4.53 1.44 -2.98
C HIS A 30 -3.61 0.58 -3.85
N GLN A 31 -3.29 1.08 -5.02
CA GLN A 31 -2.49 0.38 -6.03
C GLN A 31 -1.89 1.41 -6.99
N TRP A 32 -0.80 1.05 -7.64
CA TRP A 32 -0.09 1.93 -8.56
C TRP A 32 -0.94 2.34 -9.77
N GLU A 33 -1.56 1.35 -10.41
CA GLU A 33 -2.53 1.55 -11.49
C GLU A 33 -3.95 1.64 -10.93
N VAL A 34 -4.41 2.84 -10.60
CA VAL A 34 -5.74 3.05 -10.00
C VAL A 34 -6.84 2.64 -10.99
N ILE A 35 -7.61 1.59 -10.66
CA ILE A 35 -8.74 1.14 -11.48
C ILE A 35 -10.00 1.96 -11.10
N PRO A 36 -10.62 2.69 -12.06
CA PRO A 36 -11.85 3.44 -11.80
C PRO A 36 -13.02 2.52 -11.42
N GLY A 37 -13.89 2.99 -10.53
CA GLY A 37 -15.11 2.28 -10.13
C GLY A 37 -14.93 1.29 -8.98
N LEU A 38 -13.71 1.11 -8.47
CA LEU A 38 -13.48 0.38 -7.23
C LEU A 38 -14.08 1.12 -6.01
N PRO A 39 -14.66 0.39 -5.04
CA PRO A 39 -15.26 1.01 -3.87
C PRO A 39 -14.21 1.73 -3.02
N ASP A 40 -14.51 2.97 -2.63
CA ASP A 40 -13.63 3.84 -1.83
C ASP A 40 -12.24 4.07 -2.43
N THR A 41 -12.10 3.88 -3.75
CA THR A 41 -10.88 4.12 -4.53
C THR A 41 -11.15 5.17 -5.60
N GLY A 42 -10.25 6.15 -5.74
CA GLY A 42 -10.41 7.20 -6.75
C GLY A 42 -9.42 8.34 -6.59
N GLY A 43 -9.93 9.57 -6.56
CA GLY A 43 -9.10 10.79 -6.57
C GLY A 43 -8.05 10.86 -5.47
N GLN A 44 -8.34 10.33 -4.27
CA GLN A 44 -7.35 10.23 -3.19
C GLN A 44 -6.16 9.33 -3.59
N ASN A 45 -6.40 8.15 -4.16
CA ASN A 45 -5.32 7.23 -4.58
C ASN A 45 -4.49 7.84 -5.69
N VAL A 46 -5.13 8.47 -6.68
CA VAL A 46 -4.43 9.18 -7.77
C VAL A 46 -3.55 10.29 -7.22
N PHE A 47 -4.09 11.11 -6.32
CA PHE A 47 -3.32 12.18 -5.67
C PHE A 47 -2.14 11.63 -4.88
N VAL A 48 -2.35 10.59 -4.07
CA VAL A 48 -1.28 9.97 -3.28
C VAL A 48 -0.18 9.43 -4.20
N ASN A 49 -0.51 8.72 -5.29
CA ASN A 49 0.50 8.21 -6.22
C ASN A 49 1.32 9.35 -6.86
N GLN A 50 0.67 10.43 -7.28
CA GLN A 50 1.35 11.60 -7.85
C GLN A 50 2.22 12.33 -6.81
N PHE A 51 1.73 12.46 -5.59
CA PHE A 51 2.47 13.06 -4.49
C PHE A 51 3.68 12.21 -4.12
N THR A 52 3.52 10.88 -4.06
CA THR A 52 4.59 9.91 -3.84
C THR A 52 5.68 10.04 -4.90
N ALA A 53 5.33 10.05 -6.19
CA ALA A 53 6.29 10.30 -7.26
C ALA A 53 7.04 11.64 -7.07
N THR A 54 6.30 12.71 -6.75
CA THR A 54 6.90 14.04 -6.54
C THR A 54 7.90 14.06 -5.38
N VAL A 55 7.59 13.44 -4.24
CA VAL A 55 8.53 13.41 -3.11
C VAL A 55 9.69 12.44 -3.35
N VAL A 56 9.49 11.39 -4.15
CA VAL A 56 10.59 10.57 -4.65
C VAL A 56 11.49 11.43 -5.56
N ASP A 57 10.98 12.30 -6.43
CA ASP A 57 11.85 13.20 -7.20
C ASP A 57 12.64 14.17 -6.30
N LEU A 58 12.10 14.50 -5.12
CA LEU A 58 12.76 15.36 -4.12
C LEU A 58 13.78 14.64 -3.22
N GLY A 59 14.08 13.36 -3.46
CA GLY A 59 15.12 12.65 -2.72
C GLY A 59 14.62 11.79 -1.54
N PHE A 60 13.30 11.61 -1.39
CA PHE A 60 12.73 10.73 -0.35
C PHE A 60 12.55 9.30 -0.85
N LYS A 61 12.44 8.34 0.07
CA LYS A 61 11.84 7.02 -0.21
C LYS A 61 10.50 6.92 0.51
N VAL A 62 9.55 6.17 -0.04
CA VAL A 62 8.15 6.17 0.43
C VAL A 62 7.65 4.75 0.66
N THR A 63 7.01 4.53 1.81
CA THR A 63 6.11 3.38 2.01
C THR A 63 4.69 3.92 2.13
N ILE A 64 3.80 3.44 1.27
CA ILE A 64 2.36 3.65 1.41
C ILE A 64 1.78 2.45 2.15
N VAL A 65 1.06 2.69 3.24
CA VAL A 65 0.37 1.64 3.99
C VAL A 65 -1.07 1.58 3.52
N ASN A 66 -1.53 0.41 3.10
CA ASN A 66 -2.93 0.15 2.78
C ASN A 66 -3.35 -1.18 3.39
N ARG A 67 -4.64 -1.31 3.68
CA ARG A 67 -5.19 -2.56 4.21
C ARG A 67 -5.16 -3.65 3.14
N GLY A 68 -4.60 -4.79 3.50
CA GLY A 68 -4.61 -6.03 2.73
C GLY A 68 -5.16 -7.20 3.55
N GLY A 69 -4.68 -8.41 3.27
CA GLY A 69 -5.16 -9.65 3.88
C GLY A 69 -6.47 -10.17 3.29
N TYR A 70 -6.88 -9.66 2.12
CA TYR A 70 -8.07 -10.10 1.40
C TYR A 70 -7.83 -10.12 -0.12
N PRO A 71 -8.60 -10.93 -0.88
CA PRO A 71 -8.52 -10.93 -2.35
C PRO A 71 -8.98 -9.61 -2.95
N HIS A 72 -8.23 -9.08 -3.93
CA HIS A 72 -8.63 -7.91 -4.69
C HIS A 72 -10.01 -8.14 -5.35
N PRO A 73 -11.01 -7.25 -5.19
CA PRO A 73 -12.39 -7.49 -5.62
C PRO A 73 -12.58 -7.77 -7.12
N LEU A 74 -11.71 -7.26 -7.99
CA LEU A 74 -11.75 -7.52 -9.43
C LEU A 74 -10.84 -8.68 -9.88
N THR A 75 -9.55 -8.65 -9.55
CA THR A 75 -8.58 -9.64 -10.02
C THR A 75 -8.56 -10.94 -9.21
N GLY A 76 -9.08 -10.93 -7.98
CA GLY A 76 -9.02 -12.06 -7.05
C GLY A 76 -7.64 -12.30 -6.43
N GLU A 77 -6.64 -11.49 -6.76
CA GLU A 77 -5.28 -11.66 -6.26
C GLU A 77 -5.18 -11.27 -4.78
N MET A 78 -4.45 -12.06 -3.99
CA MET A 78 -4.29 -11.78 -2.58
C MET A 78 -3.44 -10.52 -2.38
N ARG A 79 -3.95 -9.58 -1.59
CA ARG A 79 -3.25 -8.33 -1.26
C ARG A 79 -2.46 -8.51 0.02
N SER A 80 -1.20 -8.96 -0.05
CA SER A 80 -0.35 -9.19 1.13
C SER A 80 1.10 -8.83 0.86
N GLY A 81 1.85 -8.56 1.94
CA GLY A 81 3.28 -8.25 1.86
C GLY A 81 3.58 -6.88 1.26
N LEU A 82 4.60 -6.82 0.42
CA LEU A 82 5.12 -5.60 -0.19
C LEU A 82 4.92 -5.62 -1.70
N ASP A 83 4.46 -4.51 -2.25
CA ASP A 83 4.30 -4.27 -3.69
C ASP A 83 5.14 -3.05 -4.09
N TYR A 84 6.19 -3.26 -4.88
CA TYR A 84 7.16 -2.22 -5.25
C TYR A 84 6.82 -1.65 -6.62
N GLN A 85 6.75 -0.32 -6.71
CA GLN A 85 6.76 0.35 -8.01
C GLN A 85 8.18 0.41 -8.58
N ASP A 86 9.17 0.66 -7.70
CA ASP A 86 10.60 0.74 -7.99
C ASP A 86 11.41 0.64 -6.67
N GLU A 87 12.72 0.90 -6.72
CA GLU A 87 13.63 0.88 -5.56
C GLU A 87 13.38 1.97 -4.49
N HIS A 88 12.46 2.90 -4.71
CA HIS A 88 12.22 4.07 -3.86
C HIS A 88 10.80 4.17 -3.32
N GLN A 89 9.85 3.44 -3.90
CA GLN A 89 8.44 3.51 -3.53
C GLN A 89 7.77 2.14 -3.53
N ARG A 90 7.09 1.84 -2.42
CA ARG A 90 6.41 0.57 -2.19
C ARG A 90 5.08 0.75 -1.46
N ILE A 91 4.16 -0.20 -1.64
CA ILE A 91 2.98 -0.38 -0.82
C ILE A 91 3.25 -1.50 0.18
N LEU A 92 2.91 -1.27 1.44
CA LEU A 92 2.82 -2.30 2.47
C LEU A 92 1.35 -2.62 2.72
N PHE A 93 0.99 -3.88 2.49
CA PHE A 93 -0.32 -4.41 2.82
C PHE A 93 -0.34 -4.91 4.26
N ILE A 94 -0.98 -4.13 5.13
CA ILE A 94 -1.17 -4.49 6.54
C ILE A 94 -2.48 -5.27 6.70
N GLU A 95 -2.46 -6.29 7.54
CA GLU A 95 -3.57 -7.26 7.64
C GLU A 95 -4.33 -7.15 8.97
N ASP A 96 -5.61 -7.52 8.91
CA ASP A 96 -6.47 -7.77 10.07
C ASP A 96 -7.13 -9.16 9.94
N ASP A 97 -8.07 -9.45 10.84
CA ASP A 97 -8.85 -10.69 10.86
C ASP A 97 -9.92 -10.76 9.75
N LYS A 98 -10.32 -9.64 9.13
CA LYS A 98 -11.36 -9.59 8.10
C LYS A 98 -10.79 -9.91 6.71
N LYS A 99 -11.04 -11.13 6.23
CA LYS A 99 -10.61 -11.61 4.89
C LYS A 99 -11.46 -11.12 3.71
N ALA A 100 -12.08 -9.95 3.84
CA ALA A 100 -12.90 -9.30 2.83
C ALA A 100 -12.63 -7.79 2.80
N PHE A 101 -13.06 -7.11 1.72
CA PHE A 101 -13.01 -5.66 1.63
C PHE A 101 -13.88 -5.01 2.72
N VAL A 102 -13.35 -3.95 3.35
CA VAL A 102 -14.03 -3.17 4.38
C VAL A 102 -14.23 -1.75 3.86
N ARG A 103 -15.48 -1.30 3.88
CA ARG A 103 -15.86 0.06 3.49
C ARG A 103 -15.19 1.08 4.41
N LYS A 104 -14.89 2.27 3.90
CA LYS A 104 -14.28 3.34 4.70
C LYS A 104 -15.11 3.69 5.92
N GLU A 105 -16.44 3.60 5.81
CA GLU A 105 -17.38 3.87 6.91
C GLU A 105 -17.22 2.89 8.09
N ASP A 106 -16.78 1.66 7.82
CA ASP A 106 -16.63 0.57 8.80
C ASP A 106 -15.17 0.38 9.26
N MET A 107 -14.24 1.21 8.77
CA MET A 107 -12.81 1.05 9.00
C MET A 107 -12.41 1.22 10.47
N HIS A 108 -13.23 1.92 11.26
CA HIS A 108 -12.97 2.19 12.68
C HIS A 108 -12.73 0.89 13.48
N GLU A 109 -13.51 -0.16 13.20
CA GLU A 109 -13.41 -1.44 13.91
C GLU A 109 -12.07 -2.15 13.67
N GLN A 110 -11.39 -1.84 12.56
CA GLN A 110 -10.15 -2.51 12.16
C GLN A 110 -8.89 -1.78 12.65
N LEU A 111 -8.99 -0.52 13.04
CA LEU A 111 -7.82 0.32 13.35
C LEU A 111 -6.90 -0.29 14.41
N SER A 112 -7.45 -0.91 15.45
CA SER A 112 -6.65 -1.53 16.51
C SER A 112 -5.80 -2.69 15.98
N GLN A 113 -6.36 -3.57 15.16
CA GLN A 113 -5.62 -4.71 14.60
C GLN A 113 -4.57 -4.25 13.59
N LEU A 114 -4.95 -3.31 12.71
CA LEU A 114 -4.05 -2.70 11.74
C LEU A 114 -2.85 -2.01 12.42
N PHE A 115 -3.08 -1.38 13.58
CA PHE A 115 -2.03 -0.78 14.39
C PHE A 115 -1.10 -1.82 15.02
N GLU A 116 -1.64 -2.93 15.55
CA GLU A 116 -0.82 -4.01 16.09
C GLU A 116 0.06 -4.67 15.02
N TYR A 117 -0.43 -4.80 13.79
CA TYR A 117 0.39 -5.28 12.66
C TYR A 117 1.63 -4.42 12.43
N LEU A 118 1.51 -3.08 12.53
CA LEU A 118 2.63 -2.16 12.30
C LEU A 118 3.70 -2.18 13.40
N LYS A 119 3.39 -2.72 14.59
CA LYS A 119 4.36 -2.85 15.69
C LYS A 119 5.21 -4.11 15.59
N ALA A 120 4.73 -5.12 14.87
CA ALA A 120 5.37 -6.42 14.73
C ALA A 120 6.53 -6.36 13.73
#